data_AF-A0A250F8R7-F1
#
_entry.id   AF-A0A250F8R7-F1
#
_cell.length_a   1.000
_cell.length_b   1.000
_cell.length_c   1.000
_cell.angle_alpha   90.00
_cell.angle_beta   90.00
_cell.angle_gamma   90.00
#
_symmetry.space_group_name_H-M   'P 1'
#
loop_
_entity.id
_entity.type
_entity.pdbx_description
1 polymer ?
#
loop_
_entity_poly.entity_id
_entity_poly.type
_entity_poly.pdbx_seq_one_letter_code
_entity_poly.pdbx_strand_id
1 'polypeptide(L)'
;MKKYLLERYPAIWNTQVVLLLPLILLSHLVFFALGFIMLNDEAMSNYYYYLGDNFKELPLLLSFIIMVLLSIGWLILLFRNNAFKRFYPVSRWQLFGRFVVYLVIIFGMTSTYVSFIAGEKAKVHWRYSDSYIHSVLQQYPENFDSSYEEVRYSNKNQINKFFIARNAKNMKTNTFIEIVKDELNTITAIAFVLTLLLFTVRITSLRTVLLAIVFGSLFFLFINLLGLLILYLVGNENDLFTSIAIACASFLVLLGISVNSKNKLYREIAMNNTIYFFLPIIAVVFTDIVEEFHLWHFIKDHYGTFWDNLRELLFWGIGILLTILFIGLYTGVIKRCKAMPE
;
A
#
# COMPACT_ATOMS: atom_id res chain seq x y z
N MET A 1 -24.63 23.52 8.22
CA MET A 1 -23.68 22.40 7.99
C MET A 1 -22.50 22.37 8.97
N LYS A 2 -21.70 23.45 9.13
CA LYS A 2 -20.54 23.47 10.05
C LYS A 2 -20.87 23.12 11.51
N LYS A 3 -21.92 23.72 12.08
CA LYS A 3 -22.35 23.48 13.47
C LYS A 3 -22.82 22.02 13.70
N TYR A 4 -23.61 21.48 12.76
CA TYR A 4 -24.08 20.09 12.79
C TYR A 4 -22.93 19.05 12.74
N LEU A 5 -21.95 19.23 11.85
CA LEU A 5 -20.80 18.33 11.74
C LEU A 5 -19.88 18.42 12.96
N LEU A 6 -19.69 19.62 13.52
CA LEU A 6 -18.88 19.80 14.72
C LEU A 6 -19.52 19.14 15.96
N GLU A 7 -20.84 19.25 16.10
CA GLU A 7 -21.58 18.73 17.27
C GLU A 7 -21.82 17.21 17.19
N ARG A 8 -22.08 16.66 16.00
CA ARG A 8 -22.42 15.22 15.84
C ARG A 8 -21.29 14.36 15.29
N TYR A 9 -20.40 14.92 14.47
CA TYR A 9 -19.31 14.19 13.80
C TYR A 9 -17.96 14.90 13.93
N PRO A 10 -17.49 15.18 15.16
CA PRO A 10 -16.26 15.93 15.39
C PRO A 10 -15.02 15.23 14.81
N ALA A 11 -15.05 13.91 14.61
CA ALA A 11 -13.99 13.19 13.92
C ALA A 11 -13.91 13.60 12.44
N ILE A 12 -15.03 13.54 11.71
CA ILE A 12 -15.15 13.88 10.29
C ILE A 12 -14.80 15.36 10.05
N TRP A 13 -15.24 16.23 10.95
CA TRP A 13 -14.90 17.65 10.89
C TRP A 13 -13.42 17.90 11.18
N ASN A 14 -12.85 17.32 12.24
CA ASN A 14 -11.45 17.59 12.60
C ASN A 14 -10.44 17.02 11.61
N THR A 15 -10.78 15.94 10.90
CA THR A 15 -9.93 15.38 9.82
C THR A 15 -10.13 16.07 8.48
N GLN A 16 -11.12 16.98 8.37
CA GLN A 16 -11.47 17.71 7.15
C GLN A 16 -11.76 16.80 5.94
N VAL A 17 -12.22 15.58 6.20
CA VAL A 17 -12.55 14.54 5.19
C VAL A 17 -13.52 15.06 4.13
N VAL A 18 -14.49 15.89 4.54
CA VAL A 18 -15.54 16.43 3.66
C VAL A 18 -14.95 17.35 2.58
N LEU A 19 -13.83 18.03 2.85
CA LEU A 19 -13.15 18.86 1.84
C LEU A 19 -12.18 18.03 1.01
N LEU A 20 -11.54 17.03 1.62
CA LEU A 20 -10.42 16.34 1.03
C LEU A 20 -10.83 15.19 0.10
N LEU A 21 -11.87 14.42 0.45
CA LEU A 21 -12.35 13.33 -0.40
C LEU A 21 -12.83 13.80 -1.78
N PRO A 22 -13.58 14.92 -1.92
CA PRO A 22 -13.91 15.45 -3.24
C PRO A 22 -12.70 15.88 -4.05
N LEU A 23 -11.66 16.45 -3.41
CA LEU A 23 -10.43 16.83 -4.10
C LEU A 23 -9.62 15.61 -4.56
N ILE A 24 -9.56 14.56 -3.74
CA ILE A 24 -8.98 13.27 -4.10
C ILE A 24 -9.76 12.64 -5.26
N LEU A 25 -11.10 12.63 -5.20
CA LEU A 25 -11.92 12.12 -6.29
C LEU A 25 -11.67 12.90 -7.58
N LEU A 26 -11.59 14.23 -7.50
CA LEU A 26 -11.28 15.08 -8.64
C LEU A 26 -9.91 14.77 -9.23
N SER A 27 -8.87 14.54 -8.41
CA SER A 27 -7.56 14.15 -8.92
C SER A 27 -7.63 12.80 -9.64
N HIS A 28 -8.32 11.80 -9.09
CA HIS A 28 -8.53 10.52 -9.77
C HIS A 28 -9.23 10.67 -11.13
N LEU A 29 -10.26 11.51 -11.23
CA LEU A 29 -10.94 11.79 -12.49
C LEU A 29 -10.02 12.45 -13.52
N VAL A 30 -9.18 13.40 -13.08
CA VAL A 30 -8.17 14.03 -13.94
C VAL A 30 -7.16 12.99 -14.44
N PHE A 31 -6.64 12.14 -13.57
CA PHE A 31 -5.67 11.10 -13.97
C PHE A 31 -6.27 10.04 -14.89
N PHE A 32 -7.54 9.67 -14.67
CA PHE A 32 -8.28 8.83 -15.60
C PHE A 32 -8.40 9.48 -16.99
N ALA A 33 -8.79 10.75 -17.04
CA ALA A 33 -8.90 11.49 -18.30
C ALA A 33 -7.52 11.63 -18.99
N LEU A 34 -6.45 11.88 -18.24
CA LEU A 34 -5.08 11.94 -18.77
C LEU A 34 -4.66 10.61 -19.39
N GLY A 35 -4.86 9.48 -18.69
CA GLY A 35 -4.56 8.15 -19.24
C GLY A 35 -5.35 7.89 -20.51
N PHE A 36 -6.64 8.24 -20.52
CA PHE A 36 -7.47 8.13 -21.72
C PHE A 36 -6.97 9.04 -22.85
N ILE A 37 -6.54 10.27 -22.60
CA ILE A 37 -6.14 11.17 -23.70
C ILE A 37 -4.75 10.81 -24.24
N MET A 38 -3.80 10.48 -23.36
CA MET A 38 -2.38 10.33 -23.70
C MET A 38 -2.05 9.05 -24.46
N LEU A 39 -2.76 7.95 -24.23
CA LEU A 39 -2.52 6.72 -25.01
C LEU A 39 -2.80 6.96 -26.50
N ASN A 40 -1.85 6.74 -27.39
CA ASN A 40 -2.03 7.00 -28.82
C ASN A 40 -1.49 5.85 -29.68
N ASP A 41 -1.76 5.90 -30.99
CA ASP A 41 -1.35 4.84 -31.93
C ASP A 41 0.18 4.73 -32.04
N GLU A 42 0.92 5.83 -31.80
CA GLU A 42 2.39 5.84 -31.79
C GLU A 42 2.94 5.02 -30.61
N ALA A 43 2.49 5.32 -29.39
CA ALA A 43 2.85 4.55 -28.19
C ALA A 43 2.47 3.06 -28.33
N MET A 44 1.28 2.79 -28.87
CA MET A 44 0.81 1.42 -29.11
C MET A 44 1.57 0.69 -30.22
N SER A 45 2.28 1.41 -31.10
CA SER A 45 3.08 0.81 -32.17
C SER A 45 4.47 0.36 -31.74
N ASN A 46 4.86 0.62 -30.49
CA ASN A 46 6.10 0.10 -29.93
C ASN A 46 6.07 -1.44 -29.88
N TYR A 47 7.24 -2.06 -30.08
CA TYR A 47 7.42 -3.51 -30.03
C TYR A 47 6.76 -4.15 -28.81
N TYR A 48 6.90 -3.47 -27.67
CA TYR A 48 6.23 -3.79 -26.43
C TYR A 48 5.79 -2.48 -25.78
N TYR A 49 4.52 -2.41 -25.36
CA TYR A 49 3.99 -1.29 -24.59
C TYR A 49 3.35 -1.81 -23.31
N TYR A 50 3.77 -1.26 -22.17
CA TYR A 50 3.18 -1.56 -20.87
C TYR A 50 2.19 -0.46 -20.48
N LEU A 51 0.99 -0.84 -20.01
CA LEU A 51 0.04 0.15 -19.48
C LEU A 51 0.67 0.90 -18.32
N GLY A 52 0.55 2.22 -18.32
CA GLY A 52 1.23 3.10 -17.37
C GLY A 52 2.60 3.61 -17.86
N ASP A 53 3.12 3.18 -19.02
CA ASP A 53 4.38 3.73 -19.53
C ASP A 53 4.30 5.25 -19.77
N ASN A 54 3.20 5.74 -20.34
CA ASN A 54 2.94 7.18 -20.47
C ASN A 54 2.85 7.91 -19.13
N PHE A 55 2.63 7.21 -18.01
CA PHE A 55 2.59 7.83 -16.70
C PHE A 55 3.96 8.36 -16.28
N LYS A 56 5.06 7.69 -16.68
CA LYS A 56 6.44 7.95 -16.22
C LYS A 56 6.97 9.35 -16.56
N GLU A 57 6.29 10.06 -17.46
CA GLU A 57 6.66 11.39 -17.91
C GLU A 57 5.92 12.49 -17.11
N LEU A 58 5.22 13.39 -17.80
CA LEU A 58 4.48 14.51 -17.20
C LEU A 58 3.42 14.07 -16.17
N PRO A 59 2.64 12.99 -16.35
CA PRO A 59 1.63 12.59 -15.36
C PRO A 59 2.22 12.23 -14.00
N LEU A 60 3.38 11.56 -13.95
CA LEU A 60 4.07 11.24 -12.71
C LEU A 60 4.41 12.53 -11.94
N LEU A 61 5.01 13.52 -12.62
CA LEU A 61 5.36 14.79 -12.01
C LEU A 61 4.12 15.54 -11.50
N LEU A 62 3.04 15.58 -12.28
CA LEU A 62 1.77 16.18 -11.85
C LEU A 62 1.18 15.45 -10.64
N SER A 63 1.25 14.12 -10.61
CA SER A 63 0.72 13.30 -9.50
C SER A 63 1.46 13.61 -8.21
N PHE A 64 2.79 13.74 -8.30
CA PHE A 64 3.62 14.09 -7.16
C PHE A 64 3.32 15.49 -6.64
N ILE A 65 3.19 16.50 -7.52
CA ILE A 65 2.82 17.87 -7.12
C ILE A 65 1.46 17.89 -6.42
N ILE A 66 0.45 17.25 -7.01
CA ILE A 66 -0.91 17.19 -6.43
C ILE A 66 -0.88 16.49 -5.08
N MET A 67 -0.21 15.34 -4.98
CA MET A 67 -0.05 14.58 -3.73
C MET A 67 0.59 15.44 -2.64
N VAL A 68 1.67 16.16 -2.95
CA VAL A 68 2.37 17.04 -1.99
C VAL A 68 1.47 18.21 -1.56
N LEU A 69 0.81 18.90 -2.49
CA LEU A 69 -0.08 20.02 -2.17
C LEU A 69 -1.27 19.59 -1.30
N LEU A 70 -1.92 18.48 -1.66
CA LEU A 70 -3.02 17.91 -0.87
C LEU A 70 -2.53 17.49 0.51
N SER A 71 -1.35 16.86 0.61
CA SER A 71 -0.76 16.45 1.87
C SER A 71 -0.44 17.65 2.77
N ILE A 72 0.25 18.68 2.26
CA ILE A 72 0.60 19.89 3.03
C ILE A 72 -0.67 20.60 3.49
N GLY A 73 -1.61 20.86 2.59
CA GLY A 73 -2.87 21.52 2.92
C GLY A 73 -3.67 20.76 3.97
N TRP A 74 -3.74 19.44 3.83
CA TRP A 74 -4.40 18.59 4.81
C TRP A 74 -3.69 18.57 6.16
N LEU A 75 -2.37 18.40 6.20
CA LEU A 75 -1.59 18.37 7.44
C LEU A 75 -1.70 19.71 8.19
N ILE A 76 -1.65 20.85 7.51
CA ILE A 76 -1.87 22.17 8.14
C ILE A 76 -3.23 22.21 8.83
N LEU A 77 -4.29 21.81 8.14
CA LEU A 77 -5.65 21.80 8.72
C LEU A 77 -5.80 20.80 9.87
N LEU A 78 -5.20 19.61 9.71
CA LEU A 78 -5.22 18.53 10.70
C LEU A 78 -4.49 18.92 11.98
N PHE A 79 -3.33 19.58 11.88
CA PHE A 79 -2.55 20.05 13.03
C PHE A 79 -3.07 21.34 13.63
N ARG A 80 -3.72 22.22 12.85
CA ARG A 80 -4.41 23.41 13.38
C ARG A 80 -5.54 23.02 14.34
N ASN A 81 -6.32 22.00 13.99
CA ASN A 81 -7.41 21.48 14.81
C ASN A 81 -6.94 20.33 15.72
N ASN A 82 -5.94 20.58 16.56
CA ASN A 82 -5.38 19.53 17.42
C ASN A 82 -6.28 19.24 18.63
N ALA A 83 -7.37 18.50 18.41
CA ALA A 83 -8.29 18.03 19.46
C ALA A 83 -7.59 17.16 20.52
N PHE A 84 -6.33 16.75 20.32
CA PHE A 84 -5.56 16.00 21.30
C PHE A 84 -4.88 16.87 22.36
N LYS A 85 -4.65 18.17 22.10
CA LYS A 85 -4.04 19.14 23.03
C LYS A 85 -5.02 19.76 24.03
N ARG A 86 -6.32 19.63 23.80
CA ARG A 86 -7.36 19.95 24.78
C ARG A 86 -7.86 18.63 25.35
N PHE A 87 -8.10 18.54 26.64
CA PHE A 87 -8.57 17.35 27.38
C PHE A 87 -9.97 16.86 26.96
N TYR A 88 -10.25 16.78 25.65
CA TYR A 88 -11.48 16.25 25.11
C TYR A 88 -11.53 14.75 25.38
N PRO A 89 -12.62 14.24 25.97
CA PRO A 89 -12.82 12.81 26.12
C PRO A 89 -13.02 12.19 24.73
N VAL A 90 -11.97 11.57 24.19
CA VAL A 90 -12.04 10.82 22.93
C VAL A 90 -12.45 9.38 23.24
N SER A 91 -13.48 8.88 22.57
CA SER A 91 -13.88 7.47 22.70
C SER A 91 -12.90 6.54 21.98
N ARG A 92 -12.84 5.27 22.39
CA ARG A 92 -11.97 4.26 21.74
C ARG A 92 -12.26 4.15 20.24
N TRP A 93 -13.54 4.10 19.89
CA TRP A 93 -14.03 4.04 18.50
C TRP A 93 -13.75 5.31 17.69
N GLN A 94 -13.76 6.49 18.32
CA GLN A 94 -13.35 7.72 17.63
C GLN A 94 -11.85 7.72 17.31
N LEU A 95 -11.04 7.08 18.15
CA LEU A 95 -9.59 6.99 17.95
C LEU A 95 -9.27 6.00 16.82
N PHE A 96 -9.94 4.85 16.81
CA PHE A 96 -9.87 3.89 15.70
C PHE A 96 -10.39 4.49 14.38
N GLY A 97 -11.53 5.16 14.39
CA GLY A 97 -12.10 5.81 13.20
C GLY A 97 -11.15 6.86 12.59
N ARG A 98 -10.35 7.55 13.40
CA ARG A 98 -9.32 8.47 12.89
C ARG A 98 -8.21 7.74 12.15
N PHE A 99 -7.76 6.58 12.64
CA PHE A 99 -6.77 5.75 11.95
C PHE A 99 -7.28 5.32 10.57
N VAL A 100 -8.49 4.79 10.49
CA VAL A 100 -9.12 4.37 9.22
C VAL A 100 -9.26 5.55 8.26
N VAL A 101 -9.68 6.71 8.76
CA VAL A 101 -9.79 7.93 7.95
C VAL A 101 -8.43 8.37 7.41
N TYR A 102 -7.36 8.33 8.21
CA TYR A 102 -6.01 8.65 7.74
C TYR A 102 -5.56 7.68 6.64
N LEU A 103 -5.84 6.39 6.80
CA LEU A 103 -5.53 5.37 5.80
C LEU A 103 -6.21 5.65 4.47
N VAL A 104 -7.52 5.90 4.49
CA VAL A 104 -8.30 6.19 3.27
C VAL A 104 -7.80 7.44 2.57
N ILE A 105 -7.48 8.50 3.33
CA ILE A 105 -6.98 9.75 2.77
C ILE A 105 -5.63 9.55 2.10
N ILE A 106 -4.67 8.96 2.82
CA ILE A 106 -3.31 8.79 2.32
C ILE A 106 -3.32 7.85 1.11
N PHE A 107 -4.06 6.74 1.19
CA PHE A 107 -4.22 5.81 0.08
C PHE A 107 -4.84 6.48 -1.16
N GLY A 108 -5.87 7.29 -0.98
CA GLY A 108 -6.48 8.05 -2.08
C GLY A 108 -5.50 9.05 -2.72
N MET A 109 -4.66 9.71 -1.93
CA MET A 109 -3.65 10.62 -2.47
C MET A 109 -2.55 9.92 -3.26
N THR A 110 -2.16 8.70 -2.86
CA THR A 110 -1.05 7.97 -3.47
C THR A 110 -1.46 7.07 -4.64
N SER A 111 -2.76 6.83 -4.86
CA SER A 111 -3.26 5.83 -5.83
C SER A 111 -3.70 6.39 -7.19
N THR A 112 -3.34 7.62 -7.55
CA THR A 112 -3.75 8.24 -8.82
C THR A 112 -3.23 7.50 -10.06
N TYR A 113 -2.11 6.77 -9.95
CA TYR A 113 -1.59 5.89 -11.00
C TYR A 113 -2.61 4.84 -11.46
N VAL A 114 -3.36 4.26 -10.51
CA VAL A 114 -4.37 3.23 -10.81
C VAL A 114 -5.48 3.81 -11.70
N SER A 115 -5.89 5.06 -11.43
CA SER A 115 -6.87 5.75 -12.27
C SER A 115 -6.33 6.05 -13.67
N PHE A 116 -5.04 6.37 -13.79
CA PHE A 116 -4.41 6.57 -15.09
C PHE A 116 -4.43 5.30 -15.94
N ILE A 117 -4.01 4.16 -15.38
CA ILE A 117 -4.07 2.86 -16.07
C ILE A 117 -5.51 2.51 -16.46
N ALA A 118 -6.48 2.77 -15.59
CA ALA A 118 -7.89 2.55 -15.91
C ALA A 118 -8.34 3.38 -17.12
N GLY A 119 -7.85 4.62 -17.24
CA GLY A 119 -8.09 5.48 -18.40
C GLY A 119 -7.48 4.93 -19.69
N GLU A 120 -6.22 4.50 -19.65
CA GLU A 120 -5.56 3.87 -20.81
C GLU A 120 -6.30 2.59 -21.23
N LYS A 121 -6.61 1.72 -20.28
CA LYS A 121 -7.36 0.48 -20.55
C LYS A 121 -8.74 0.76 -21.14
N ALA A 122 -9.43 1.79 -20.66
CA ALA A 122 -10.70 2.23 -21.23
C ALA A 122 -10.54 2.71 -22.69
N LYS A 123 -9.46 3.44 -23.01
CA LYS A 123 -9.18 3.84 -24.39
C LYS A 123 -8.90 2.65 -25.30
N VAL A 124 -8.17 1.65 -24.84
CA VAL A 124 -7.90 0.43 -25.64
C VAL A 124 -9.21 -0.25 -26.05
N HIS A 125 -10.14 -0.40 -25.10
CA HIS A 125 -11.46 -1.01 -25.36
C HIS A 125 -12.31 -0.16 -26.31
N TRP A 126 -12.24 1.16 -26.16
CA TRP A 126 -13.00 2.10 -27.00
C TRP A 126 -12.43 2.19 -28.44
N ARG A 127 -11.11 2.23 -28.59
CA ARG A 127 -10.43 2.56 -29.86
C ARG A 127 -10.17 1.36 -30.76
N TYR A 128 -9.90 0.18 -30.20
CA TYR A 128 -9.51 -1.02 -30.96
C TYR A 128 -10.56 -2.12 -30.83
N SER A 129 -11.39 -2.30 -31.85
CA SER A 129 -12.40 -3.37 -31.85
C SER A 129 -11.77 -4.75 -31.94
N ASP A 130 -12.47 -5.78 -31.44
CA ASP A 130 -11.98 -7.15 -31.51
C ASP A 130 -11.88 -7.63 -32.97
N SER A 131 -12.76 -7.14 -33.84
CA SER A 131 -12.70 -7.36 -35.29
C SER A 131 -11.44 -6.78 -35.91
N TYR A 132 -11.05 -5.55 -35.53
CA TYR A 132 -9.81 -4.93 -35.99
C TYR A 132 -8.61 -5.78 -35.55
N ILE A 133 -8.54 -6.11 -34.27
CA ILE A 133 -7.45 -6.91 -33.68
C ILE A 133 -7.33 -8.26 -34.42
N HIS A 134 -8.43 -8.97 -34.60
CA HIS A 134 -8.45 -10.27 -35.27
C HIS A 134 -8.01 -10.15 -36.74
N SER A 135 -8.57 -9.17 -37.48
CA SER A 135 -8.27 -8.97 -38.90
C SER A 135 -6.80 -8.63 -39.18
N VAL A 136 -6.15 -7.88 -38.28
CA VAL A 136 -4.75 -7.54 -38.40
C VAL A 136 -3.88 -8.73 -38.05
N LEU A 137 -4.14 -9.40 -36.92
CA LEU A 137 -3.30 -10.50 -36.46
C LEU A 137 -3.37 -11.73 -37.37
N GLN A 138 -4.49 -11.98 -38.05
CA GLN A 138 -4.63 -13.10 -39.00
C GLN A 138 -3.71 -12.95 -40.23
N GLN A 139 -3.26 -11.73 -40.55
CA GLN A 139 -2.35 -11.50 -41.69
C GLN A 139 -0.92 -11.94 -41.41
N TYR A 140 -0.61 -12.35 -40.16
CA TYR A 140 0.74 -12.69 -39.71
C TYR A 140 0.77 -14.09 -39.11
N PRO A 141 1.90 -14.83 -39.23
CA PRO A 141 2.06 -16.13 -38.59
C PRO A 141 2.07 -16.00 -37.06
N GLU A 142 1.64 -17.06 -36.35
CA GLU A 142 1.54 -17.06 -34.88
C GLU A 142 2.87 -16.74 -34.16
N ASN A 143 4.01 -17.08 -34.77
CA ASN A 143 5.36 -16.86 -34.23
C ASN A 143 6.07 -15.66 -34.87
N PHE A 144 5.33 -14.62 -35.27
CA PHE A 144 5.92 -13.42 -35.86
C PHE A 144 6.91 -12.74 -34.89
N ASP A 145 8.22 -12.85 -35.19
CA ASP A 145 9.30 -12.10 -34.56
C ASP A 145 9.71 -10.94 -35.46
N SER A 146 9.33 -9.74 -35.05
CA SER A 146 9.54 -8.53 -35.84
C SER A 146 11.01 -8.15 -36.00
N SER A 147 11.93 -8.62 -35.14
CA SER A 147 13.36 -8.29 -35.28
C SER A 147 13.94 -8.90 -36.56
N TYR A 148 13.54 -10.13 -36.88
CA TYR A 148 13.97 -10.85 -38.08
C TYR A 148 13.06 -10.55 -39.29
N GLU A 149 11.76 -10.36 -39.06
CA GLU A 149 10.78 -10.09 -40.12
C GLU A 149 10.66 -8.59 -40.49
N GLU A 150 11.19 -7.64 -39.70
CA GLU A 150 11.35 -6.22 -40.08
C GLU A 150 12.17 -6.06 -41.36
N VAL A 151 13.13 -6.96 -41.59
CA VAL A 151 13.95 -6.99 -42.81
C VAL A 151 13.16 -7.56 -44.00
N ARG A 152 12.18 -8.44 -43.75
CA ARG A 152 11.38 -9.12 -44.77
C ARG A 152 10.13 -8.30 -45.19
N TYR A 153 9.59 -7.50 -44.27
CA TYR A 153 8.48 -6.58 -44.51
C TYR A 153 8.98 -5.13 -44.58
N SER A 154 9.12 -4.58 -45.78
CA SER A 154 9.66 -3.22 -46.00
C SER A 154 8.72 -2.08 -45.57
N ASN A 155 7.49 -2.36 -45.12
CA ASN A 155 6.49 -1.34 -44.82
C ASN A 155 6.29 -1.12 -43.31
N LYS A 156 6.95 -0.08 -42.78
CA LYS A 156 6.83 0.38 -41.39
C LYS A 156 5.37 0.54 -40.93
N ASN A 157 4.46 0.97 -41.81
CA ASN A 157 3.05 1.15 -41.43
C ASN A 157 2.32 -0.19 -41.17
N GLN A 158 2.71 -1.27 -41.84
CA GLN A 158 2.14 -2.59 -41.59
C GLN A 158 2.64 -3.15 -40.25
N ILE A 159 3.93 -3.00 -39.97
CA ILE A 159 4.55 -3.41 -38.72
C ILE A 159 3.93 -2.68 -37.52
N ASN A 160 3.76 -1.36 -37.63
CA ASN A 160 3.09 -0.56 -36.59
C ASN A 160 1.67 -1.07 -36.32
N LYS A 161 0.89 -1.38 -37.36
CA LYS A 161 -0.47 -1.95 -37.20
C LYS A 161 -0.46 -3.27 -36.46
N PHE A 162 0.50 -4.15 -36.78
CA PHE A 162 0.66 -5.42 -36.07
C PHE A 162 0.92 -5.20 -34.58
N PHE A 163 1.88 -4.34 -34.21
CA PHE A 163 2.18 -4.06 -32.80
C PHE A 163 0.99 -3.44 -32.06
N ILE A 164 0.29 -2.49 -32.68
CA ILE A 164 -0.93 -1.91 -32.11
C ILE A 164 -1.95 -3.00 -31.81
N ALA A 165 -2.22 -3.91 -32.76
CA ALA A 165 -3.18 -4.99 -32.58
C ALA A 165 -2.73 -6.00 -31.51
N ARG A 166 -1.44 -6.36 -31.47
CA ARG A 166 -0.86 -7.27 -30.49
C ARG A 166 -0.92 -6.68 -29.07
N ASN A 167 -0.50 -5.43 -28.90
CA ASN A 167 -0.55 -4.72 -27.63
C ASN A 167 -1.99 -4.57 -27.14
N ALA A 168 -2.93 -4.20 -28.04
CA ALA A 168 -4.35 -4.11 -27.70
C ALA A 168 -4.94 -5.47 -27.28
N LYS A 169 -4.60 -6.56 -27.97
CA LYS A 169 -4.99 -7.92 -27.58
C LYS A 169 -4.50 -8.26 -26.18
N ASN A 170 -3.21 -8.06 -25.91
CA ASN A 170 -2.61 -8.38 -24.61
C ASN A 170 -3.29 -7.62 -23.46
N MET A 171 -3.59 -6.34 -23.66
CA MET A 171 -4.25 -5.50 -22.64
C MET A 171 -5.71 -5.87 -22.37
N LYS A 172 -6.40 -6.39 -23.39
CA LYS A 172 -7.78 -6.89 -23.26
C LYS A 172 -7.82 -8.25 -22.57
N THR A 173 -6.84 -9.12 -22.87
CA THR A 173 -6.75 -10.44 -22.26
C THR A 173 -6.36 -10.37 -20.78
N ASN A 174 -5.38 -9.53 -20.42
CA ASN A 174 -4.93 -9.42 -19.04
C ASN A 174 -5.99 -8.75 -18.16
N THR A 175 -6.21 -9.31 -16.96
CA THR A 175 -7.13 -8.71 -15.99
C THR A 175 -6.56 -7.37 -15.49
N PHE A 176 -7.42 -6.46 -15.03
CA PHE A 176 -6.95 -5.18 -14.50
C PHE A 176 -6.02 -5.37 -13.30
N ILE A 177 -6.32 -6.33 -12.43
CA ILE A 177 -5.52 -6.64 -11.25
C ILE A 177 -4.12 -7.14 -11.64
N GLU A 178 -3.99 -8.00 -12.64
CA GLU A 178 -2.68 -8.46 -13.12
C GLU A 178 -1.81 -7.32 -13.65
N ILE A 179 -2.42 -6.27 -14.18
CA ILE A 179 -1.71 -5.10 -14.68
C ILE A 179 -1.21 -4.20 -13.54
N VAL A 180 -1.97 -4.06 -12.44
CA VAL A 180 -1.67 -3.05 -11.41
C VAL A 180 -1.19 -3.63 -10.07
N LYS A 181 -1.06 -4.95 -9.95
CA LYS A 181 -0.82 -5.62 -8.66
C LYS A 181 0.44 -5.14 -7.94
N ASP A 182 1.55 -4.97 -8.66
CA ASP A 182 2.86 -4.66 -8.07
C ASP A 182 2.88 -3.21 -7.56
N GLU A 183 2.33 -2.29 -8.35
CA GLU A 183 2.18 -0.90 -7.95
C GLU A 183 1.13 -0.73 -6.87
N LEU A 184 0.03 -1.47 -6.91
CA LEU A 184 -0.99 -1.45 -5.85
C LEU A 184 -0.41 -1.93 -4.52
N ASN A 185 0.40 -2.99 -4.52
CA ASN A 185 1.11 -3.46 -3.33
C ASN A 185 2.05 -2.37 -2.79
N THR A 186 2.82 -1.73 -3.67
CA THR A 186 3.76 -0.66 -3.30
C THR A 186 3.02 0.56 -2.73
N ILE A 187 1.97 1.02 -3.40
CA ILE A 187 1.12 2.15 -2.98
C ILE A 187 0.47 1.85 -1.63
N THR A 188 -0.04 0.64 -1.44
CA THR A 188 -0.67 0.19 -0.20
C THR A 188 0.34 0.18 0.96
N ALA A 189 1.55 -0.36 0.73
CA ALA A 189 2.62 -0.38 1.74
C ALA A 189 3.03 1.03 2.16
N ILE A 190 3.27 1.93 1.20
CA ILE A 190 3.62 3.33 1.47
C ILE A 190 2.50 4.02 2.25
N ALA A 191 1.25 3.88 1.80
CA ALA A 191 0.10 4.50 2.45
C ALA A 191 -0.06 3.99 3.89
N PHE A 192 0.15 2.70 4.11
CA PHE A 192 0.07 2.09 5.42
C PHE A 192 1.15 2.62 6.36
N VAL A 193 2.42 2.66 5.94
CA VAL A 193 3.54 3.20 6.73
C VAL A 193 3.30 4.67 7.10
N LEU A 194 2.92 5.51 6.12
CA LEU A 194 2.61 6.92 6.36
C LEU A 194 1.45 7.10 7.33
N THR A 195 0.44 6.23 7.25
CA THR A 195 -0.70 6.23 8.17
C THR A 195 -0.28 5.90 9.59
N LEU A 196 0.55 4.86 9.78
CA LEU A 196 1.07 4.49 11.09
C LEU A 196 1.88 5.64 11.70
N LEU A 197 2.78 6.26 10.93
CA LEU A 197 3.59 7.40 11.37
C LEU A 197 2.71 8.61 11.76
N LEU A 198 1.75 8.98 10.92
CA LEU A 198 0.85 10.09 11.22
C LEU A 198 0.00 9.79 12.46
N PHE A 199 -0.49 8.57 12.57
CA PHE A 199 -1.32 8.15 13.69
C PHE A 199 -0.55 8.19 15.01
N THR A 200 0.66 7.63 15.08
CA THR A 200 1.51 7.64 16.28
C THR A 200 1.92 9.04 16.69
N VAL A 201 2.29 9.92 15.75
CA VAL A 201 2.59 11.34 16.02
C VAL A 201 1.39 12.04 16.67
N ARG A 202 0.17 11.68 16.27
CA ARG A 202 -1.06 12.29 16.78
C ARG A 202 -1.50 11.78 18.14
N ILE A 203 -1.13 10.55 18.52
CA ILE A 203 -1.50 9.97 19.82
C ILE A 203 -0.43 10.18 20.90
N THR A 204 0.85 10.25 20.53
CA THR A 204 1.97 10.49 21.45
C THR A 204 2.59 11.88 21.21
N SER A 205 3.71 11.94 20.50
CA SER A 205 4.34 13.19 20.06
C SER A 205 5.37 12.89 18.96
N LEU A 206 5.80 13.91 18.22
CA LEU A 206 6.89 13.76 17.25
C LEU A 206 8.19 13.27 17.93
N ARG A 207 8.51 13.81 19.11
CA ARG A 207 9.67 13.39 19.91
C ARG A 207 9.59 11.90 20.26
N THR A 208 8.44 11.45 20.75
CA THR A 208 8.26 10.04 21.14
C THR A 208 8.29 9.11 19.93
N VAL A 209 7.78 9.54 18.77
CA VAL A 209 7.86 8.77 17.53
C VAL A 209 9.30 8.60 17.06
N LEU A 210 10.11 9.66 17.07
CA LEU A 210 11.53 9.57 16.71
C LEU A 210 12.29 8.64 17.65
N LEU A 211 12.07 8.77 18.97
CA LEU A 211 12.65 7.85 19.95
C LEU A 211 12.19 6.41 19.74
N ALA A 212 10.93 6.19 19.39
CA ALA A 212 10.40 4.86 19.13
C ALA A 212 11.02 4.22 17.90
N ILE A 213 11.21 4.96 16.81
CA ILE A 213 11.88 4.45 15.59
C ILE A 213 13.31 4.02 15.94
N VAL A 214 14.09 4.90 16.58
CA VAL A 214 15.49 4.60 16.94
C VAL A 214 15.57 3.42 17.91
N PHE A 215 14.78 3.45 18.99
CA PHE A 215 14.75 2.38 19.98
C PHE A 215 14.29 1.06 19.37
N GLY A 216 13.24 1.08 18.56
CA GLY A 216 12.70 -0.10 17.89
C GLY A 216 13.70 -0.78 16.99
N SER A 217 14.38 0.00 16.15
CA SER A 217 15.43 -0.51 15.26
C SER A 217 16.61 -1.10 16.04
N LEU A 218 17.10 -0.41 17.06
CA LEU A 218 18.19 -0.91 17.90
C LEU A 218 17.79 -2.15 18.70
N PHE A 219 16.58 -2.16 19.26
CA PHE A 219 16.03 -3.28 20.02
C PHE A 219 15.88 -4.52 19.13
N PHE A 220 15.29 -4.38 17.95
CA PHE A 220 15.14 -5.49 17.02
C PHE A 220 16.49 -6.03 16.57
N LEU A 221 17.44 -5.16 16.20
CA LEU A 221 18.81 -5.56 15.84
C LEU A 221 19.49 -6.33 16.99
N PHE A 222 19.42 -5.78 18.21
CA PHE A 222 20.03 -6.38 19.39
C PHE A 222 19.45 -7.77 19.70
N ILE A 223 18.12 -7.91 19.63
CA ILE A 223 17.44 -9.18 19.91
C ILE A 223 17.77 -10.23 18.84
N ASN A 224 17.85 -9.86 17.57
CA ASN A 224 18.25 -10.80 16.51
C ASN A 224 19.72 -11.23 16.67
N LEU A 225 20.62 -10.31 17.01
CA LEU A 225 22.02 -10.63 17.27
C LEU A 225 22.18 -11.56 18.48
N LEU A 226 21.44 -11.28 19.56
CA LEU A 226 21.39 -12.14 20.74
C LEU A 226 20.83 -13.52 20.40
N GLY A 227 19.79 -13.56 19.58
CA GLY A 227 19.20 -14.78 19.04
C GLY A 227 20.20 -15.64 18.28
N LEU A 228 20.95 -15.03 17.38
CA LEU A 228 22.00 -15.69 16.61
C LEU A 228 23.12 -16.22 17.51
N LEU A 229 23.52 -15.46 18.52
CA LEU A 229 24.53 -15.89 19.50
C LEU A 229 24.03 -17.11 20.29
N ILE A 230 22.78 -17.11 20.74
CA ILE A 230 22.19 -18.24 21.47
C ILE A 230 22.16 -19.48 20.57
N LEU A 231 21.72 -19.35 19.32
CA LEU A 231 21.71 -20.44 18.34
C LEU A 231 23.10 -21.04 18.13
N TYR A 232 24.10 -20.17 17.95
CA TYR A 232 25.50 -20.57 17.81
C TYR A 232 26.01 -21.35 19.03
N LEU A 233 25.67 -20.92 20.25
CA LEU A 233 26.09 -21.57 21.49
C LEU A 233 25.39 -22.91 21.73
N VAL A 234 24.13 -23.06 21.30
CA VAL A 234 23.35 -24.30 21.47
C VAL A 234 23.76 -25.36 20.43
N GLY A 235 24.49 -24.98 19.38
CA GLY A 235 24.95 -25.91 18.34
C GLY A 235 23.83 -26.46 17.47
N ASN A 236 22.67 -25.79 17.46
CA ASN A 236 21.54 -26.18 16.62
C ASN A 236 21.63 -25.45 15.27
N GLU A 237 21.95 -26.17 14.21
CA GLU A 237 22.20 -25.59 12.88
C GLU A 237 20.92 -25.22 12.11
N ASN A 238 19.73 -25.49 12.66
CA ASN A 238 18.47 -25.02 12.09
C ASN A 238 17.45 -24.75 13.18
N ASP A 239 16.78 -23.59 13.10
CA ASP A 239 15.34 -23.62 12.95
C ASP A 239 14.79 -22.21 12.76
N LEU A 240 14.14 -22.00 11.62
CA LEU A 240 13.20 -20.92 11.33
C LEU A 240 12.30 -20.64 12.55
N PHE A 241 11.86 -21.70 13.23
CA PHE A 241 11.05 -21.66 14.46
C PHE A 241 11.70 -20.87 15.61
N THR A 242 13.02 -20.92 15.75
CA THR A 242 13.73 -20.17 16.80
C THR A 242 13.71 -18.67 16.51
N SER A 243 13.89 -18.28 15.24
CA SER A 243 13.78 -16.87 14.80
C SER A 243 12.38 -16.32 15.08
N ILE A 244 11.34 -17.10 14.75
CA ILE A 244 9.94 -16.76 15.04
C ILE A 244 9.71 -16.62 16.55
N ALA A 245 10.19 -17.57 17.35
CA ALA A 245 10.03 -17.55 18.80
C ALA A 245 10.66 -16.28 19.41
N ILE A 246 11.84 -15.90 18.94
CA ILE A 246 12.54 -14.68 19.35
C ILE A 246 11.77 -13.43 18.92
N ALA A 247 11.31 -13.35 17.66
CA ALA A 247 10.53 -12.23 17.16
C ALA A 247 9.23 -12.05 17.95
N CYS A 248 8.47 -13.13 18.17
CA CYS A 248 7.25 -13.15 18.98
C CYS A 248 7.52 -12.77 20.45
N ALA A 249 8.56 -13.32 21.07
CA ALA A 249 8.93 -12.99 22.44
C ALA A 249 9.28 -11.50 22.58
N SER A 250 10.07 -10.96 21.64
CA SER A 250 10.44 -9.54 21.61
C SER A 250 9.21 -8.62 21.52
N PHE A 251 8.23 -9.02 20.72
CA PHE A 251 6.97 -8.30 20.58
C PHE A 251 6.13 -8.35 21.84
N LEU A 252 6.02 -9.53 22.47
CA LEU A 252 5.28 -9.69 23.72
C LEU A 252 5.90 -8.86 24.86
N VAL A 253 7.23 -8.72 24.89
CA VAL A 253 7.92 -7.83 25.83
C VAL A 253 7.52 -6.37 25.57
N LEU A 254 7.58 -5.90 24.32
CA LEU A 254 7.15 -4.54 23.96
C LEU A 254 5.67 -4.29 24.30
N LEU A 255 4.81 -5.25 23.99
CA LEU A 255 3.38 -5.21 24.31
C LEU A 255 3.17 -5.12 25.84
N GLY A 256 3.88 -5.93 26.62
CA GLY A 256 3.84 -5.94 28.07
C GLY A 256 4.26 -4.60 28.68
N ILE A 257 5.36 -4.02 28.19
CA ILE A 257 5.84 -2.68 28.60
C ILE A 257 4.78 -1.62 28.28
N SER A 258 4.16 -1.69 27.10
CA SER A 258 3.13 -0.72 26.70
C SER A 258 1.86 -0.78 27.55
N VAL A 259 1.51 -1.95 28.06
CA VAL A 259 0.33 -2.11 28.93
C VAL A 259 0.63 -1.70 30.37
N ASN A 260 1.78 -2.12 30.90
CA ASN A 260 2.06 -2.12 32.34
C ASN A 260 3.02 -1.04 32.83
N SER A 261 3.78 -0.37 31.94
CA SER A 261 4.74 0.65 32.37
C SER A 261 4.07 1.81 33.11
N LYS A 262 4.62 2.14 34.28
CA LYS A 262 4.23 3.32 35.07
C LYS A 262 4.87 4.61 34.55
N ASN A 263 5.98 4.51 33.81
CA ASN A 263 6.62 5.65 33.18
C ASN A 263 5.95 5.91 31.83
N LYS A 264 5.36 7.11 31.68
CA LYS A 264 4.63 7.51 30.48
C LYS A 264 5.50 7.47 29.22
N LEU A 265 6.74 7.95 29.28
CA LEU A 265 7.65 7.95 28.13
C LEU A 265 7.94 6.54 27.62
N TYR A 266 8.31 5.61 28.52
CA TYR A 266 8.56 4.22 28.12
C TYR A 266 7.31 3.54 27.58
N ARG A 267 6.15 3.85 28.17
CA ARG A 267 4.87 3.34 27.71
C ARG A 267 4.56 3.80 26.29
N GLU A 268 4.73 5.09 26.01
CA GLU A 268 4.52 5.68 24.68
C GLU A 268 5.49 5.11 23.63
N ILE A 269 6.77 4.95 23.97
CA ILE A 269 7.79 4.35 23.10
C ILE A 269 7.41 2.90 22.76
N ALA A 270 7.07 2.10 23.77
CA ALA A 270 6.67 0.71 23.59
C ALA A 270 5.36 0.59 22.80
N MET A 271 4.42 1.51 23.02
CA MET A 271 3.14 1.59 22.29
C MET A 271 3.35 1.85 20.80
N ASN A 272 4.19 2.84 20.46
CA ASN A 272 4.53 3.14 19.07
C ASN A 272 5.21 1.95 18.40
N ASN A 273 6.16 1.30 19.08
CA ASN A 273 6.83 0.10 18.56
C ASN A 273 5.89 -1.08 18.35
N THR A 274 4.96 -1.32 19.28
CA THR A 274 3.95 -2.37 19.13
C THR A 274 3.09 -2.12 17.90
N ILE A 275 2.73 -0.86 17.61
CA ILE A 275 1.96 -0.48 16.41
C ILE A 275 2.78 -0.72 15.13
N TYR A 276 4.08 -0.40 15.13
CA TYR A 276 4.93 -0.53 13.94
C TYR A 276 5.30 -1.98 13.62
N PHE A 277 5.61 -2.78 14.63
CA PHE A 277 6.14 -4.14 14.42
C PHE A 277 5.06 -5.20 14.25
N PHE A 278 3.79 -4.91 14.55
CA PHE A 278 2.72 -5.91 14.45
C PHE A 278 2.60 -6.51 13.03
N LEU A 279 2.59 -5.68 11.98
CA LEU A 279 2.52 -6.17 10.60
C LEU A 279 3.77 -6.96 10.19
N PRO A 280 5.01 -6.45 10.39
CA PRO A 280 6.23 -7.23 10.14
C PRO A 280 6.27 -8.59 10.84
N ILE A 281 5.80 -8.68 12.09
CA ILE A 281 5.81 -9.95 12.83
C ILE A 281 4.80 -10.94 12.26
N ILE A 282 3.59 -10.49 11.94
CA ILE A 282 2.60 -11.34 11.25
C ILE A 282 3.15 -11.80 9.90
N ALA A 283 3.81 -10.90 9.17
CA ALA A 283 4.40 -11.23 7.88
C ALA A 283 5.45 -12.34 8.03
N VAL A 284 6.39 -12.23 8.97
CA VAL A 284 7.40 -13.26 9.26
C VAL A 284 6.74 -14.58 9.68
N VAL A 285 5.82 -14.55 10.66
CA VAL A 285 5.13 -15.77 11.11
C VAL A 285 4.42 -16.46 9.94
N PHE A 286 3.77 -15.70 9.07
CA PHE A 286 3.00 -16.27 7.96
C PHE A 286 3.88 -16.75 6.81
N THR A 287 4.93 -16.00 6.41
CA THR A 287 5.88 -16.48 5.39
C THR A 287 6.48 -17.81 5.80
N ASP A 288 6.84 -17.91 7.07
CA ASP A 288 7.54 -19.05 7.61
C ASP A 288 6.62 -20.27 7.74
N ILE A 289 5.38 -20.09 8.23
CA ILE A 289 4.36 -21.15 8.23
C ILE A 289 4.12 -21.66 6.80
N VAL A 290 4.01 -20.76 5.84
CA VAL A 290 3.70 -21.16 4.47
C VAL A 290 4.87 -21.92 3.82
N GLU A 291 6.11 -21.53 4.13
CA GLU A 291 7.31 -22.24 3.69
C GLU A 291 7.40 -23.64 4.31
N GLU A 292 7.25 -23.74 5.63
CA GLU A 292 7.31 -24.98 6.41
C GLU A 292 6.27 -26.02 5.94
N PHE A 293 5.02 -25.59 5.75
CA PHE A 293 3.93 -26.49 5.34
C PHE A 293 3.85 -26.72 3.83
N HIS A 294 4.79 -26.18 3.05
CA HIS A 294 4.75 -26.18 1.58
C HIS A 294 3.38 -25.76 1.01
N LEU A 295 2.69 -24.85 1.72
CA LEU A 295 1.27 -24.55 1.48
C LEU A 295 1.07 -23.98 0.06
N TRP A 296 2.08 -23.28 -0.46
CA TRP A 296 2.07 -22.77 -1.83
C TRP A 296 2.16 -23.86 -2.89
N HIS A 297 2.96 -24.92 -2.68
CA HIS A 297 3.01 -26.04 -3.61
C HIS A 297 1.63 -26.70 -3.67
N PHE A 298 1.01 -26.92 -2.51
CA PHE A 298 -0.34 -27.47 -2.42
C PHE A 298 -1.38 -26.60 -3.17
N ILE A 299 -1.39 -25.28 -2.96
CA ILE A 299 -2.33 -24.37 -3.62
C ILE A 299 -2.09 -24.33 -5.13
N LYS A 300 -0.83 -24.25 -5.56
CA LYS A 300 -0.44 -24.20 -6.97
C LYS A 300 -0.88 -25.46 -7.72
N ASP A 301 -0.68 -26.62 -7.11
CA ASP A 301 -1.04 -27.91 -7.72
C ASP A 301 -2.56 -28.09 -7.86
N HIS A 302 -3.35 -27.57 -6.90
CA HIS A 302 -4.80 -27.75 -6.91
C HIS A 302 -5.57 -26.66 -7.66
N TYR A 303 -5.02 -25.44 -7.74
CA TYR A 303 -5.77 -24.29 -8.23
C TYR A 303 -5.04 -23.48 -9.33
N GLY A 304 -3.85 -23.90 -9.75
CA GLY A 304 -3.13 -23.33 -10.89
C GLY A 304 -2.59 -21.90 -10.69
N THR A 305 -2.13 -21.29 -11.78
CA THR A 305 -1.42 -20.00 -11.80
C THR A 305 -2.27 -18.78 -11.44
N PHE A 306 -3.60 -18.91 -11.38
CA PHE A 306 -4.51 -17.83 -10.98
C PHE A 306 -4.21 -17.35 -9.55
N TRP A 307 -3.91 -18.29 -8.63
CA TRP A 307 -3.60 -17.94 -7.24
C TRP A 307 -2.21 -17.35 -7.07
N ASP A 308 -1.26 -17.66 -7.96
CA ASP A 308 0.05 -17.01 -7.95
C ASP A 308 -0.07 -15.49 -8.19
N ASN A 309 -1.01 -15.05 -9.03
CA ASN A 309 -1.26 -13.63 -9.28
C ASN A 309 -1.93 -12.91 -8.10
N LEU A 310 -2.69 -13.63 -7.27
CA LEU A 310 -3.42 -13.07 -6.13
C LEU A 310 -2.66 -13.22 -4.81
N ARG A 311 -1.66 -14.11 -4.75
CA ARG A 311 -0.89 -14.49 -3.56
C ARG A 311 -0.42 -13.30 -2.74
N GLU A 312 0.33 -12.42 -3.38
CA GLU A 312 0.98 -11.30 -2.69
C GLU A 312 -0.06 -10.29 -2.21
N LEU A 313 -1.06 -10.02 -3.04
CA LEU A 313 -2.16 -9.13 -2.69
C LEU A 313 -2.97 -9.66 -1.51
N LEU A 314 -3.26 -10.96 -1.46
CA LEU A 314 -3.93 -11.59 -0.32
C LEU A 314 -3.08 -11.56 0.94
N PHE A 315 -1.79 -11.86 0.82
CA PHE A 315 -0.86 -11.84 1.96
C PHE A 315 -0.81 -10.46 2.61
N TRP A 316 -0.52 -9.43 1.81
CA TRP A 316 -0.48 -8.05 2.27
C TRP A 316 -1.84 -7.58 2.77
N GLY A 317 -2.92 -7.93 2.05
CA GLY A 317 -4.29 -7.58 2.43
C GLY A 317 -4.69 -8.17 3.79
N ILE A 318 -4.46 -9.46 4.02
CA ILE A 318 -4.75 -10.14 5.28
C ILE A 318 -3.91 -9.55 6.41
N GLY A 319 -2.60 -9.35 6.21
CA GLY A 319 -1.73 -8.75 7.21
C GLY A 319 -2.18 -7.35 7.63
N ILE A 320 -2.57 -6.51 6.66
CA ILE A 320 -3.09 -5.16 6.91
C ILE A 320 -4.42 -5.22 7.66
N LEU A 321 -5.34 -6.11 7.26
CA LEU A 321 -6.62 -6.30 7.95
C LEU A 321 -6.44 -6.74 9.41
N LEU A 322 -5.52 -7.68 9.67
CA LEU A 322 -5.18 -8.08 11.03
C LEU A 322 -4.60 -6.93 11.83
N THR A 323 -3.81 -6.06 11.19
CA THR A 323 -3.24 -4.88 11.86
C THR A 323 -4.30 -3.82 12.14
N ILE A 324 -5.25 -3.61 11.24
CA ILE A 324 -6.41 -2.75 11.46
C ILE A 324 -7.21 -3.27 12.67
N LEU A 325 -7.48 -4.58 12.72
CA LEU A 325 -8.15 -5.22 13.85
C LEU A 325 -7.38 -5.03 15.16
N PHE A 326 -6.07 -5.27 15.13
CA PHE A 326 -5.18 -5.06 16.28
C PHE A 326 -5.25 -3.63 16.79
N ILE A 327 -5.11 -2.62 15.92
CA ILE A 327 -5.19 -1.20 16.30
C ILE A 327 -6.57 -0.89 16.93
N GLY A 328 -7.64 -1.46 16.39
CA GLY A 328 -8.99 -1.36 16.94
C GLY A 328 -9.08 -1.84 18.39
N LEU A 329 -8.59 -3.04 18.66
CA LEU A 329 -8.53 -3.62 20.01
C LEU A 329 -7.57 -2.85 20.93
N TYR A 330 -6.47 -2.37 20.38
CA TYR A 330 -5.39 -1.70 21.09
C TYR A 330 -5.72 -0.25 21.51
N THR A 331 -6.78 0.34 20.94
CA THR A 331 -7.26 1.69 21.34
C THR A 331 -7.53 1.83 22.84
N GLY A 332 -7.86 0.75 23.54
CA GLY A 332 -7.99 0.75 25.00
C GLY A 332 -6.70 1.08 25.73
N VAL A 333 -5.56 0.53 25.27
CA VAL A 333 -4.22 0.79 25.81
C VAL A 333 -3.81 2.23 25.49
N ILE A 334 -4.02 2.67 24.25
CA ILE A 334 -3.73 4.04 23.81
C ILE A 334 -4.46 5.07 24.69
N LYS A 335 -5.75 4.84 24.96
CA LYS A 335 -6.54 5.74 25.82
C LYS A 335 -6.00 5.81 27.25
N ARG A 336 -5.59 4.67 27.84
CA ARG A 336 -5.02 4.63 29.19
C ARG A 336 -3.67 5.33 29.25
N CYS A 337 -2.82 5.14 28.25
CA CYS A 337 -1.52 5.81 28.14
C CYS A 337 -1.70 7.34 28.09
N LYS A 338 -2.62 7.83 27.27
CA LYS A 338 -2.91 9.26 27.14
C LYS A 338 -3.41 9.91 28.43
N ALA A 339 -4.07 9.15 29.31
CA ALA A 339 -4.59 9.64 30.59
C ALA A 339 -3.51 9.79 31.68
N MET A 340 -2.27 9.35 31.42
CA MET A 340 -1.19 9.45 32.40
C MET A 340 -0.66 10.89 32.51
N PRO A 341 -0.30 11.34 33.74
CA PRO A 341 0.40 12.60 33.93
C PRO A 341 1.74 12.59 33.18
N GLU A 342 2.18 13.76 32.72
CA GLU A 342 3.47 13.92 32.02
C GLU A 342 4.67 13.54 32.88
#